data_AF-A0A7W1SUZ0-F1
#
_entry.id   AF-A0A7W1SUZ0-F1
#
_cell.length_a   1.000
_cell.length_b   1.000
_cell.length_c   1.000
_cell.angle_alpha   90.00
_cell.angle_beta   90.00
_cell.angle_gamma   90.00
#
_symmetry.space_group_name_H-M   'P 1'
#
loop_
_entity.id
_entity.type
_entity.pdbx_description
1 polymer ?
#
loop_
_entity_poly.entity_id
_entity_poly.type
_entity_poly.pdbx_seq_one_letter_code
_entity_poly.pdbx_strand_id
1 'polypeptide(L)'
;MRQRFAVAILIGLLVAVCASPVFADVTAAVRGVCTDQEGHPITGAVVLWVNSDNGVKYELKTNAKGEYFSLGIALGRYTVTLLKDGKDVFHFNNVSLQATDKTLDFDLKKEMQMASQGQAQGVP
;
A
#
# COMPACT_ATOMS: atom_id res chain seq x y z
N MET A 1 -7.36 20.39 57.53
CA MET A 1 -7.77 19.14 56.86
C MET A 1 -8.42 19.38 55.49
N ARG A 2 -9.34 20.34 55.31
CA ARG A 2 -10.02 20.68 54.03
C ARG A 2 -9.12 21.17 52.88
N GLN A 3 -8.04 21.92 53.15
CA GLN A 3 -7.13 22.43 52.10
C GLN A 3 -6.24 21.35 51.44
N ARG A 4 -5.93 20.26 52.15
CA ARG A 4 -5.16 19.14 51.58
C ARG A 4 -5.99 18.33 50.58
N PHE A 5 -7.29 18.25 50.79
CA PHE A 5 -8.23 17.65 49.84
C PHE A 5 -8.42 18.52 48.60
N ALA A 6 -8.47 19.84 48.74
CA ALA A 6 -8.59 20.76 47.61
C ALA A 6 -7.37 20.71 46.68
N VAL A 7 -6.15 20.62 47.23
CA VAL A 7 -4.91 20.49 46.45
C VAL A 7 -4.82 19.11 45.78
N ALA A 8 -5.24 18.04 46.45
CA ALA A 8 -5.29 16.71 45.85
C ALA A 8 -6.27 16.60 44.67
N ILE A 9 -7.42 17.28 44.76
CA ILE A 9 -8.41 17.35 43.67
C ILE A 9 -7.87 18.16 42.48
N LEU A 10 -7.17 19.27 42.73
CA LEU A 10 -6.60 20.12 41.68
C LEU A 10 -5.48 19.41 40.89
N ILE A 11 -4.64 18.61 41.56
CA ILE A 11 -3.57 17.83 40.93
C ILE A 11 -4.16 16.66 40.11
N GLY A 12 -5.24 16.03 40.59
CA GLY A 12 -5.96 15.00 39.83
C GLY A 12 -6.60 15.53 38.54
N LEU A 13 -7.07 16.78 38.54
CA LEU A 13 -7.67 17.42 37.36
C LEU A 13 -6.64 17.76 36.26
N LEU A 14 -5.39 18.06 36.63
CA LEU A 14 -4.33 18.44 35.69
C LEU A 14 -3.79 17.25 34.88
N VAL A 15 -3.87 16.02 35.41
CA VAL A 15 -3.42 14.79 34.73
C VAL A 15 -4.43 14.31 33.69
N ALA A 16 -5.70 14.71 33.80
CA ALA A 16 -6.77 14.28 32.89
C ALA A 16 -6.76 14.96 31.51
N VAL A 17 -5.95 16.02 31.29
CA VAL A 17 -5.96 16.82 30.06
C VAL A 17 -5.04 16.27 28.96
N CYS A 18 -4.19 15.27 29.24
CA CYS A 18 -3.23 14.76 28.25
C CYS A 18 -3.68 13.52 27.47
N ALA A 19 -4.95 13.11 27.55
CA ALA A 19 -5.48 12.04 26.70
C ALA A 19 -5.89 12.60 25.32
N SER A 20 -4.90 12.95 24.49
CA SER A 20 -5.18 13.25 23.08
C SER A 20 -5.58 11.95 22.38
N PRO A 21 -6.71 11.89 21.65
CA PRO A 21 -7.03 10.74 20.83
C PRO A 21 -5.97 10.64 19.73
N VAL A 22 -5.15 9.58 19.76
CA VAL A 22 -4.37 9.18 18.59
C VAL A 22 -5.36 8.57 17.61
N PHE A 23 -5.72 9.31 16.57
CA PHE A 23 -6.42 8.73 15.44
C PHE A 23 -5.47 7.72 14.81
N ALA A 24 -5.78 6.43 14.92
CA ALA A 24 -5.05 5.42 14.17
C ALA A 24 -5.38 5.63 12.70
N ASP A 25 -4.38 6.04 11.91
CA ASP A 25 -4.51 6.01 10.45
C ASP A 25 -4.81 4.57 10.05
N VAL A 26 -5.98 4.35 9.44
CA VAL A 26 -6.34 3.04 8.93
C VAL A 26 -5.42 2.76 7.76
N THR A 27 -4.56 1.77 7.94
CA THR A 27 -3.61 1.32 6.93
C THR A 27 -3.84 -0.15 6.62
N ALA A 28 -3.40 -0.58 5.46
CA ALA A 28 -3.48 -1.97 5.02
C ALA A 28 -2.09 -2.52 4.67
N ALA A 29 -1.98 -3.84 4.69
CA ALA A 29 -0.83 -4.53 4.14
C ALA A 29 -1.00 -4.74 2.63
N VAL A 30 0.08 -4.58 1.88
CA VAL A 30 0.15 -4.92 0.46
C VAL A 30 1.22 -5.97 0.25
N ARG A 31 0.93 -6.95 -0.59
CA ARG A 31 1.86 -8.02 -0.97
C ARG A 31 1.67 -8.37 -2.44
N GLY A 32 2.68 -8.93 -3.06
CA GLY A 32 2.51 -9.67 -4.31
C GLY A 32 3.80 -10.29 -4.78
N VAL A 33 3.71 -10.99 -5.90
CA VAL A 33 4.85 -11.58 -6.62
C VAL A 33 4.97 -10.93 -7.98
N CYS A 34 6.18 -10.55 -8.35
CA CYS A 34 6.49 -9.99 -9.67
C CYS A 34 7.22 -11.02 -10.51
N THR A 35 6.65 -11.38 -11.66
CA THR A 35 7.21 -12.30 -12.65
C THR A 35 7.23 -11.65 -14.03
N ASP A 36 8.31 -11.88 -14.76
CA ASP A 36 8.55 -11.38 -16.11
C ASP A 36 7.71 -12.14 -17.15
N GLN A 37 7.81 -11.73 -18.42
CA GLN A 37 7.10 -12.33 -19.57
C GLN A 37 7.40 -13.82 -19.75
N GLU A 38 8.57 -14.27 -19.32
CA GLU A 38 8.99 -15.67 -19.37
C GLU A 38 8.47 -16.49 -18.16
N GLY A 39 7.89 -15.83 -17.15
CA GLY A 39 7.49 -16.44 -15.88
C GLY A 39 8.60 -16.47 -14.83
N HIS A 40 9.74 -15.82 -15.09
CA HIS A 40 10.85 -15.70 -14.15
C HIS A 40 10.55 -14.63 -13.07
N PRO A 41 10.85 -14.88 -11.78
CA PRO A 41 10.69 -13.87 -10.74
C PRO A 41 11.60 -12.66 -10.97
N ILE A 42 11.05 -11.46 -10.87
CA ILE A 42 11.79 -10.21 -11.06
C ILE A 42 12.37 -9.79 -9.71
N THR A 43 13.67 -9.98 -9.53
CA THR A 43 14.39 -9.64 -8.29
C THR A 43 14.95 -8.22 -8.33
N GLY A 44 14.95 -7.53 -7.19
CA GLY A 44 15.51 -6.17 -7.08
C GLY A 44 14.73 -5.08 -7.83
N ALA A 45 13.53 -5.37 -8.32
CA ALA A 45 12.63 -4.37 -8.89
C ALA A 45 12.02 -3.50 -7.80
N VAL A 46 11.60 -2.30 -8.19
CA VAL A 46 10.90 -1.33 -7.35
C VAL A 46 9.44 -1.29 -7.76
N VAL A 47 8.54 -1.69 -6.87
CA VAL A 47 7.10 -1.53 -7.00
C VAL A 47 6.74 -0.18 -6.37
N LEU A 48 6.49 0.81 -7.22
CA LEU A 48 6.12 2.16 -6.85
C LEU A 48 4.61 2.29 -6.79
N TRP A 49 4.06 2.47 -5.59
CA TRP A 49 2.65 2.77 -5.35
C TRP A 49 2.48 4.28 -5.24
N VAL A 50 1.80 4.90 -6.20
CA VAL A 50 1.47 6.33 -6.18
C VAL A 50 -0.01 6.49 -5.89
N ASN A 51 -0.36 7.13 -4.78
CA ASN A 51 -1.74 7.41 -4.45
C ASN A 51 -2.32 8.41 -5.47
N SER A 52 -3.40 8.04 -6.15
CA SER A 52 -4.03 8.83 -7.19
C SER A 52 -4.78 10.05 -6.65
N ASP A 53 -5.12 10.07 -5.36
CA ASP A 53 -5.89 11.14 -4.72
C ASP A 53 -4.98 12.24 -4.13
N ASN A 54 -3.82 11.88 -3.55
CA ASN A 54 -2.91 12.84 -2.90
C ASN A 54 -1.45 12.82 -3.39
N GLY A 55 -1.08 11.91 -4.30
CA GLY A 55 0.26 11.81 -4.88
C GLY A 55 1.34 11.20 -3.97
N VAL A 56 0.98 10.69 -2.78
CA VAL A 56 1.92 10.02 -1.87
C VAL A 56 2.50 8.78 -2.55
N LYS A 57 3.81 8.60 -2.44
CA LYS A 57 4.56 7.52 -3.09
C LYS A 57 5.08 6.53 -2.05
N TYR A 58 4.91 5.25 -2.30
CA TYR A 58 5.51 4.16 -1.53
C TYR A 58 6.35 3.29 -2.46
N GLU A 59 7.63 3.13 -2.14
CA GLU A 59 8.56 2.32 -2.92
C GLU A 59 8.83 1.01 -2.20
N LEU A 60 8.50 -0.11 -2.86
CA LEU A 60 8.68 -1.44 -2.31
C LEU A 60 9.65 -2.22 -3.18
N LYS A 61 10.68 -2.83 -2.60
CA LYS A 61 11.65 -3.63 -3.37
C LYS A 61 11.24 -5.09 -3.39
N THR A 62 11.36 -5.74 -4.54
CA THR A 62 11.16 -7.18 -4.66
C THR A 62 12.38 -7.96 -4.16
N ASN A 63 12.13 -9.08 -3.49
CA ASN A 63 13.17 -9.97 -2.97
C ASN A 63 13.71 -10.94 -4.04
N ALA A 64 14.58 -11.88 -3.64
CA ALA A 64 15.16 -12.89 -4.54
C ALA A 64 14.14 -13.87 -5.17
N LYS A 65 12.91 -13.92 -4.65
CA LYS A 65 11.79 -14.69 -5.19
C LYS A 65 10.81 -13.82 -5.99
N GLY A 66 11.12 -12.54 -6.20
CA GLY A 66 10.24 -11.58 -6.85
C GLY A 66 9.07 -11.11 -5.97
N GLU A 67 9.05 -11.47 -4.68
CA GLU A 67 7.98 -11.07 -3.77
C GLU A 67 8.26 -9.69 -3.18
N TYR A 68 7.21 -8.89 -3.03
CA TYR A 68 7.25 -7.62 -2.30
C TYR A 68 6.20 -7.64 -1.19
N PHE A 69 6.48 -6.93 -0.10
CA PHE A 69 5.57 -6.78 1.03
C PHE A 69 5.79 -5.43 1.70
N SER A 70 4.70 -4.76 2.07
CA SER A 70 4.75 -3.57 2.92
C SER A 70 3.50 -3.49 3.80
N LEU A 71 3.66 -2.86 4.95
CA LEU A 71 2.61 -2.57 5.91
C LEU A 71 2.55 -1.06 6.12
N GLY A 72 1.37 -0.52 6.43
CA GLY A 72 1.23 0.91 6.71
C GLY A 72 0.90 1.74 5.47
N ILE A 73 0.38 1.13 4.41
CA ILE A 73 -0.09 1.87 3.24
C ILE A 73 -1.49 2.41 3.55
N ALA A 74 -1.67 3.72 3.40
CA ALA A 74 -2.97 4.35 3.62
C ALA A 74 -4.03 3.80 2.65
N LEU A 75 -5.28 3.80 3.06
CA LEU A 75 -6.37 3.39 2.17
C LEU A 75 -6.57 4.42 1.05
N GLY A 76 -6.96 3.96 -0.14
CA GLY A 76 -7.17 4.85 -1.27
C GLY A 76 -7.04 4.17 -2.63
N ARG A 77 -6.98 4.98 -3.68
CA ARG A 77 -6.70 4.50 -5.04
C ARG A 77 -5.24 4.74 -5.39
N TYR A 78 -4.61 3.76 -5.99
CA TYR A 78 -3.20 3.79 -6.31
C TYR A 78 -2.95 3.46 -7.78
N THR A 79 -1.93 4.10 -8.32
CA THR A 79 -1.26 3.69 -9.55
C THR A 79 0.00 2.97 -9.15
N VAL A 80 0.09 1.68 -9.48
CA VAL A 80 1.20 0.82 -9.05
C VAL A 80 2.08 0.52 -10.25
N THR A 81 3.32 0.99 -10.22
CA THR A 81 4.29 0.85 -11.32
C THR A 81 5.41 -0.08 -10.89
N LEU A 82 5.67 -1.11 -11.68
CA LEU A 82 6.83 -1.98 -11.55
C LEU A 82 7.99 -1.39 -12.34
N LEU A 83 9.05 -1.00 -11.62
CA LEU A 83 10.28 -0.47 -12.18
C LEU A 83 11.39 -1.50 -12.05
N LYS A 84 12.04 -1.86 -13.16
CA LYS A 84 13.23 -2.71 -13.18
C LYS A 84 14.39 -1.88 -13.71
N ASP A 85 15.47 -1.77 -12.94
CA ASP A 85 16.63 -0.94 -13.29
C ASP A 85 16.26 0.52 -13.64
N GLY A 86 15.24 1.07 -12.97
CA GLY A 86 14.73 2.42 -13.21
C GLY A 86 13.85 2.60 -14.46
N LYS A 87 13.52 1.52 -15.17
CA LYS A 87 12.59 1.52 -16.31
C LYS A 87 11.21 1.02 -15.90
N ASP A 88 10.15 1.70 -16.34
CA ASP A 88 8.78 1.19 -16.24
C ASP A 88 8.67 -0.08 -17.09
N VAL A 89 8.35 -1.18 -16.41
CA VAL A 89 8.11 -2.49 -17.02
C VAL A 89 6.61 -2.74 -17.19
N PHE A 90 5.82 -2.35 -16.19
CA PHE A 90 4.40 -2.55 -16.15
C PHE A 90 3.74 -1.64 -15.11
N HIS A 91 2.52 -1.18 -15.36
CA HIS A 91 1.75 -0.44 -14.35
C HIS A 91 0.28 -0.86 -14.29
N PHE A 92 -0.28 -0.83 -13.09
CA PHE A 92 -1.70 -0.95 -12.84
C PHE A 92 -2.28 0.40 -12.44
N ASN A 93 -3.34 0.82 -13.10
CA ASN A 93 -4.07 2.04 -12.78
C ASN A 93 -5.28 1.71 -11.90
N ASN A 94 -5.66 2.65 -11.02
CA ASN A 94 -6.89 2.57 -10.21
C ASN A 94 -6.96 1.34 -9.28
N VAL A 95 -5.83 0.94 -8.69
CA VAL A 95 -5.78 -0.12 -7.68
C VAL A 95 -6.39 0.39 -6.38
N SER A 96 -7.57 -0.11 -6.02
CA SER A 96 -8.20 0.22 -4.72
C SER A 96 -7.57 -0.59 -3.59
N LEU A 97 -7.09 0.11 -2.56
CA LEU A 97 -6.63 -0.43 -1.30
C LEU A 97 -7.67 -0.12 -0.21
N GLN A 98 -8.20 -1.16 0.42
CA GLN A 98 -9.21 -1.08 1.48
C GLN A 98 -8.62 -1.61 2.80
N ALA A 99 -9.39 -1.61 3.89
CA ALA A 99 -8.95 -2.07 5.22
C ALA A 99 -8.67 -3.60 5.33
N THR A 100 -8.36 -4.25 4.22
CA THR A 100 -8.00 -5.66 4.09
C THR A 100 -6.72 -5.77 3.30
N ASP A 101 -5.94 -6.79 3.61
CA ASP A 101 -4.70 -7.11 2.91
C ASP A 101 -4.95 -7.22 1.41
N LYS A 102 -4.17 -6.48 0.63
CA LYS A 102 -4.26 -6.49 -0.82
C LYS A 102 -3.10 -7.27 -1.41
N THR A 103 -3.43 -8.38 -2.06
CA THR A 103 -2.50 -9.10 -2.93
C THR A 103 -2.60 -8.54 -4.35
N LEU A 104 -1.48 -8.12 -4.93
CA LEU A 104 -1.39 -7.64 -6.30
C LEU A 104 -0.15 -8.26 -6.98
N ASP A 105 -0.36 -9.32 -7.74
CA ASP A 105 0.71 -10.00 -8.45
C ASP A 105 0.94 -9.35 -9.82
N PHE A 106 2.22 -9.18 -10.18
CA PHE A 106 2.63 -8.71 -11.50
C PHE A 106 3.01 -9.94 -12.33
N ASP A 107 2.05 -10.51 -13.03
CA ASP A 107 2.29 -11.62 -13.96
C ASP A 107 2.26 -11.09 -15.40
N LEU A 108 3.40 -10.56 -15.87
CA LEU A 108 3.49 -9.94 -17.19
C LEU A 108 3.06 -10.89 -18.31
N LYS A 109 3.32 -12.20 -18.15
CA LYS A 109 2.94 -13.21 -19.11
C LYS A 109 1.42 -13.31 -19.24
N LYS A 110 0.71 -13.36 -18.12
CA LYS A 110 -0.76 -13.37 -18.10
C LYS A 110 -1.35 -12.07 -18.60
N GLU A 111 -0.81 -10.94 -18.19
CA GLU A 111 -1.34 -9.63 -18.57
C GLU A 111 -1.22 -9.36 -20.08
N MET A 112 -0.11 -9.77 -20.71
CA MET A 112 0.03 -9.72 -22.16
C MET A 112 -0.89 -10.70 -22.90
N GLN A 113 -1.15 -11.89 -22.32
CA GLN A 113 -2.11 -12.84 -22.87
C GLN A 113 -3.55 -12.31 -22.76
N MET A 114 -3.90 -11.64 -21.65
CA MET A 114 -5.20 -11.00 -21.48
C MET A 114 -5.35 -9.77 -22.37
N ALA A 115 -4.29 -8.98 -22.60
CA ALA A 115 -4.31 -7.86 -23.54
C ALA A 115 -4.47 -8.30 -25.01
N SER A 116 -3.89 -9.46 -25.37
CA SER A 116 -4.07 -10.05 -26.71
C SER A 116 -5.42 -10.76 -26.89
N GLN A 117 -6.07 -11.20 -25.80
CA GLN A 117 -7.42 -11.80 -25.83
C GLN A 117 -8.55 -10.77 -25.64
N GLY A 118 -8.29 -9.65 -24.97
CA GLY A 118 -9.24 -8.57 -24.71
C GLY A 118 -9.58 -7.69 -25.93
N GLN A 119 -8.87 -7.85 -27.05
CA GLN A 119 -9.27 -7.27 -28.35
C GLN A 119 -10.27 -8.14 -29.12
N ALA A 120 -10.75 -9.25 -28.55
CA ALA A 120 -11.77 -10.11 -29.16
C ALA A 120 -13.11 -10.12 -28.38
N GLN A 121 -13.35 -9.18 -27.46
CA GLN A 121 -14.62 -9.12 -26.73
C GLN A 121 -15.18 -7.68 -26.68
N GLY A 122 -15.49 -7.17 -27.86
CA GLY A 122 -16.30 -5.97 -28.07
C GLY A 122 -16.64 -5.83 -29.55
N VAL A 123 -17.93 -5.66 -29.85
CA VAL A 123 -18.59 -5.58 -31.17
C VAL A 123 -19.01 -6.97 -31.69
N PRO A 124 -20.32 -7.28 -31.74
CA PRO A 124 -21.29 -6.60 -32.60
C PRO A 124 -22.12 -5.50 -31.96
#